data_AF-A0A9E1MKY3-F1
#
_entry.id   AF-A0A9E1MKY3-F1
#
_cell.length_a   1.000
_cell.length_b   1.000
_cell.length_c   1.000
_cell.angle_alpha   90.00
_cell.angle_beta   90.00
_cell.angle_gamma   90.00
#
_symmetry.space_group_name_H-M   'P 1'
#
loop_
_entity.id
_entity.type
_entity.pdbx_description
1 polymer ?
#
loop_
_entity_poly.entity_id
_entity_poly.type
_entity_poly.pdbx_seq_one_letter_code
_entity_poly.pdbx_strand_id
1 'polypeptide(L)' 'MNDVDIEVYLMTNEPAFDIGNKQYSVCCVDGIFFTSDSDGKEFDFPNIAALLDGWIVDGKPFRDIVMTIM' A
#
# COMPACT_ATOMS: atom_id res chain seq x y z
N MET A 1 -3.72 -12.84 -9.31
CA MET A 1 -2.44 -12.10 -9.40
C MET A 1 -1.63 -12.46 -8.17
N ASN A 2 -0.32 -12.62 -8.30
CA ASN A 2 0.52 -13.07 -7.18
C ASN A 2 1.17 -11.86 -6.47
N ASP A 3 1.78 -12.09 -5.31
CA ASP A 3 2.42 -11.03 -4.52
C ASP A 3 3.59 -10.34 -5.27
N VAL A 4 4.26 -11.02 -6.20
CA VAL A 4 5.35 -10.46 -7.02
C VAL A 4 4.82 -9.43 -8.03
N ASP A 5 3.70 -9.71 -8.68
CA ASP A 5 3.07 -8.78 -9.63
C ASP A 5 2.65 -7.48 -8.91
N ILE A 6 2.13 -7.63 -7.68
CA ILE A 6 1.73 -6.51 -6.83
C ILE A 6 2.96 -5.71 -6.40
N GLU A 7 4.02 -6.39 -5.95
CA GLU A 7 5.28 -5.77 -5.54
C GLU A 7 5.86 -4.91 -6.66
N VAL A 8 5.95 -5.47 -7.87
CA VAL A 8 6.44 -4.75 -9.06
C VAL A 8 5.58 -3.52 -9.36
N TYR A 9 4.25 -3.65 -9.27
CA TYR A 9 3.36 -2.52 -9.49
C TYR A 9 3.60 -1.39 -8.49
N LEU A 10 3.67 -1.70 -7.19
CA LEU A 10 3.84 -0.70 -6.13
C LEU A 10 5.21 -0.02 -6.22
N MET A 11 6.27 -0.78 -6.50
CA MET A 11 7.63 -0.24 -6.68
C MET A 11 7.76 0.65 -7.91
N THR A 12 6.97 0.41 -8.95
CA THR A 12 7.06 1.16 -10.22
C THR A 12 6.22 2.42 -10.19
N ASN A 13 5.02 2.35 -9.60
CA ASN A 13 4.02 3.40 -9.73
C ASN A 13 3.92 4.30 -8.51
N GLU A 14 4.43 3.87 -7.35
CA GLU A 14 4.34 4.58 -6.06
C GLU A 14 2.97 5.25 -5.87
N PRO A 15 1.88 4.47 -5.90
CA PRO A 15 0.56 4.99 -6.14
C PRO A 15 0.06 5.87 -5.00
N ALA A 16 -0.62 6.95 -5.35
CA ALA A 16 -1.56 7.65 -4.48
C ALA A 16 -3.00 7.36 -4.95
N PHE A 17 -3.90 7.05 -4.02
CA PHE A 17 -5.26 6.63 -4.32
C PHE A 17 -6.25 7.06 -3.23
N ASP A 18 -7.51 7.18 -3.60
CA ASP A 18 -8.57 7.65 -2.70
C ASP A 18 -9.52 6.51 -2.34
N ILE A 19 -9.83 6.35 -1.05
CA ILE A 19 -10.86 5.44 -0.55
C ILE A 19 -11.75 6.18 0.44
N GLY A 20 -13.05 6.24 0.13
CA GLY A 20 -13.99 7.07 0.86
C GLY A 20 -13.59 8.54 0.78
N ASN A 21 -13.37 9.17 1.93
CA ASN A 21 -12.95 10.57 2.04
C ASN A 21 -11.48 10.71 2.44
N LYS A 22 -10.67 9.65 2.27
CA LYS A 22 -9.25 9.65 2.63
C LYS A 22 -8.40 9.34 1.43
N GLN A 23 -7.28 10.03 1.35
CA GLN A 23 -6.22 9.73 0.40
C GLN A 23 -5.15 8.89 1.09
N TYR A 24 -4.61 7.94 0.34
CA TYR A 24 -3.57 7.01 0.76
C TYR A 24 -2.44 7.04 -0.25
N SER A 25 -1.22 6.75 0.18
CA SER A 25 -0.11 6.55 -0.74
C SER A 25 0.84 5.45 -0.29
N VAL A 26 1.52 4.85 -1.27
CA VAL A 26 2.58 3.86 -1.06
C VAL A 26 3.82 4.29 -1.83
N CYS A 27 4.96 4.33 -1.17
CA CYS A 27 6.28 4.55 -1.75
C CYS A 27 7.19 3.36 -1.41
N CYS A 28 8.20 3.08 -2.25
CA CYS A 28 9.17 2.02 -1.97
C CYS A 28 10.60 2.54 -2.08
N VAL A 29 11.37 2.43 -0.99
CA VAL A 29 12.78 2.80 -0.97
C VAL A 29 13.58 1.62 -0.43
N ASP A 30 14.56 1.16 -1.19
CA ASP A 30 15.44 0.03 -0.84
C ASP A 30 14.69 -1.25 -0.43
N GLY A 31 13.52 -1.50 -1.04
CA GLY A 31 12.67 -2.67 -0.76
C GLY A 31 11.79 -2.54 0.50
N ILE A 32 11.82 -1.39 1.17
CA ILE A 32 10.94 -1.05 2.29
C ILE A 32 9.77 -0.23 1.75
N PHE A 33 8.56 -0.61 2.12
CA PHE A 33 7.33 0.08 1.73
C PHE A 33 6.94 1.09 2.79
N PHE A 34 6.82 2.34 2.39
CA PHE A 34 6.34 3.43 3.23
C PHE A 34 4.92 3.79 2.81
N THR A 35 4.04 3.95 3.79
CA THR A 35 2.63 4.28 3.56
C THR A 35 2.27 5.55 4.29
N SER A 36 1.35 6.33 3.72
CA SER A 36 0.76 7.47 4.41
C SER A 36 -0.72 7.60 4.10
N ASP A 37 -1.47 8.25 5.00
CA ASP A 37 -2.83 8.71 4.76
C ASP A 37 -2.96 10.23 4.89
N SER A 38 -4.08 10.78 4.41
CA SER A 38 -4.39 12.21 4.50
C SER A 38 -4.58 12.74 5.92
N ASP A 39 -4.68 11.86 6.92
CA ASP A 39 -4.70 12.24 8.34
C ASP A 39 -3.28 12.36 8.92
N GLY A 40 -2.24 12.09 8.12
CA GLY A 40 -0.83 12.15 8.51
C GLY A 40 -0.35 10.90 9.24
N LYS A 41 -1.06 9.77 9.15
CA LYS A 41 -0.57 8.50 9.70
C LYS A 41 0.38 7.86 8.71
N GLU A 42 1.53 7.41 9.21
CA GLU A 42 2.57 6.78 8.41
C GLU A 42 2.96 5.43 9.02
N PHE A 43 3.24 4.46 8.15
CA PHE A 43 3.71 3.13 8.54
C PHE A 43 4.72 2.62 7.52
N ASP A 44 5.73 1.89 8.00
CA ASP A 44 6.73 1.21 7.20
C ASP A 44 6.60 -0.32 7.28
N PHE A 45 6.85 -0.99 6.16
CA PHE A 45 6.75 -2.44 6.04
C PHE A 45 7.99 -3.00 5.34
N PRO A 46 8.65 -4.02 5.91
CA PRO A 46 9.93 -4.51 5.42
C PRO A 46 9.85 -5.35 4.14
N ASN A 47 8.64 -5.69 3.67
CA ASN A 47 8.40 -6.46 2.45
C ASN A 47 6.91 -6.42 2.08
N ILE A 48 6.59 -6.92 0.88
CA ILE A 48 5.23 -6.95 0.35
C ILE A 48 4.24 -7.72 1.24
N ALA A 49 4.62 -8.86 1.82
CA ALA A 49 3.72 -9.64 2.66
C ALA A 49 3.32 -8.87 3.93
N ALA A 50 4.29 -8.21 4.57
CA ALA A 50 4.04 -7.36 5.72
C ALA A 50 3.12 -6.17 5.39
N LEU A 51 3.29 -5.56 4.22
CA LEU A 51 2.41 -4.48 3.74
C LEU A 51 0.98 -4.98 3.51
N LEU A 52 0.81 -6.08 2.76
CA LEU A 52 -0.50 -6.59 2.37
C LEU A 52 -1.35 -7.03 3.56
N ASP A 53 -0.74 -7.66 4.56
CA ASP A 53 -1.45 -8.20 5.71
C ASP A 53 -1.45 -7.26 6.92
N GLY A 54 -0.53 -6.29 6.97
CA GLY A 54 -0.33 -5.40 8.11
C GLY A 54 -0.89 -4.00 7.95
N TRP A 55 -0.97 -3.46 6.73
CA TRP A 55 -1.53 -2.13 6.53
C TRP A 55 -3.06 -2.17 6.46
N ILE A 56 -3.70 -1.37 7.31
CA ILE A 56 -5.16 -1.28 7.37
C ILE A 56 -5.63 -0.01 6.67
N VAL A 57 -6.35 -0.21 5.57
CA VAL A 57 -6.93 0.84 4.73
C VAL A 57 -8.43 0.69 4.77
N ASP A 58 -9.13 1.75 5.19
CA ASP A 58 -10.59 1.76 5.40
C ASP A 58 -11.13 0.53 6.20
N GLY A 59 -10.39 0.15 7.25
CA GLY A 59 -10.76 -0.97 8.12
C GLY A 59 -10.50 -2.37 7.53
N LYS A 60 -9.85 -2.48 6.36
CA LYS A 60 -9.49 -3.75 5.72
C LYS A 60 -7.99 -3.89 5.54
N PRO A 61 -7.45 -5.12 5.54
CA PRO A 61 -6.09 -5.37 5.11
C PRO A 61 -5.87 -4.86 3.68
N PHE A 62 -4.70 -4.31 3.40
CA PHE A 62 -4.37 -3.79 2.08
C PHE A 62 -4.45 -4.87 0.98
N ARG A 63 -4.28 -6.15 1.33
CA ARG A 63 -4.54 -7.30 0.44
C ARG A 63 -5.92 -7.27 -0.22
N ASP A 64 -6.94 -6.81 0.50
CA ASP A 64 -8.32 -6.73 -0.01
C ASP A 64 -8.55 -5.48 -0.87
N ILE A 65 -7.63 -4.52 -0.84
CA ILE A 65 -7.73 -3.21 -1.47
C ILE A 65 -6.87 -3.13 -2.73
N VAL A 66 -5.67 -3.71 -2.73
CA VAL A 66 -4.66 -3.48 -3.75
C VAL A 66 -5.15 -3.80 -5.17
N MET A 67 -6.07 -4.77 -5.31
CA MET A 67 -6.67 -5.13 -6.61
C MET A 67 -7.59 -4.06 -7.19
N THR A 68 -8.04 -3.07 -6.41
CA THR A 68 -8.91 -1.98 -6.88
C THR A 68 -8.14 -0.78 -7.40
N ILE A 69 -6.83 -0.72 -7.12
CA ILE A 69 -5.96 0.42 -7.47
C ILE A 69 -4.89 0.05 -8.50
N MET A 70 -4.80 -1.23 -8.87
CA MET A 70 -3.98 -1.77 -9.95
C MET A 70 -4.76 -1.79 -11.25
#